data_AF-A0A8I6GI07-F1
#
_entry.id   AF-A0A8I6GI07-F1
#
_cell.length_a   1.000
_cell.length_b   1.000
_cell.length_c   1.000
_cell.angle_alpha   90.00
_cell.angle_beta   90.00
_cell.angle_gamma   90.00
#
_symmetry.space_group_name_H-M   'P 1'
#
loop_
_entity.id
_entity.type
_entity.pdbx_description
1 polymer ?
#
loop_
_entity_poly.entity_id
_entity_poly.type
_entity_poly.pdbx_seq_one_letter_code
_entity_poly.pdbx_strand_id
1 'polypeptide(L)'
;MELENIVANTVLLKAREGGGGKRKGKSKKWKEILKFPHISQCEDLRRTIDRDYYSLCDKQPIGRLLFRQFCETRPGLECYIQFLDLVAEYEITPDENLGAKGKEIMTKYLSPKTNMKHLKKQDRS
;
A
#
# COMPACT_ATOMS: atom_id res chain seq x y z
N MET A 1 0.78 44.64 14.11
CA MET A 1 1.73 43.67 14.72
C MET A 1 1.05 42.70 15.69
N GLU A 2 0.47 43.12 16.82
CA GLU A 2 -0.13 42.14 17.77
C GLU A 2 -1.40 41.44 17.23
N LEU A 3 -2.33 42.20 16.61
CA LEU A 3 -3.57 41.62 16.10
C LEU A 3 -3.34 40.62 14.95
N GLU A 4 -2.39 40.92 14.05
CA GLU A 4 -2.02 40.04 12.94
C GLU A 4 -1.47 38.70 13.45
N ASN A 5 -0.66 38.72 14.50
CA ASN A 5 -0.12 37.51 15.13
C ASN A 5 -1.23 36.66 15.76
N ILE A 6 -2.18 37.29 16.46
CA ILE A 6 -3.33 36.59 17.05
C ILE A 6 -4.19 35.95 15.97
N VAL A 7 -4.46 36.66 14.87
CA VAL A 7 -5.24 36.15 13.73
C VAL A 7 -4.52 34.96 13.08
N ALA A 8 -3.22 35.08 12.78
CA ALA A 8 -2.43 34.01 12.17
C ALA A 8 -2.40 32.75 13.05
N ASN A 9 -2.18 32.90 14.36
CA ASN A 9 -2.18 31.78 15.31
C ASN A 9 -3.56 31.09 15.37
N THR A 10 -4.64 31.86 15.36
CA THR A 10 -6.00 31.32 15.40
C THR A 10 -6.33 30.55 14.12
N VAL A 11 -5.94 31.07 12.95
CA VAL A 11 -6.12 30.39 11.65
C VAL A 11 -5.32 29.09 11.61
N LEU A 12 -4.08 29.08 12.11
CA LEU A 12 -3.24 27.89 12.19
C LEU A 12 -3.85 26.81 13.08
N LEU A 13 -4.33 27.17 14.28
CA LEU A 13 -4.99 26.24 15.18
C LEU A 13 -6.24 25.62 14.53
N LYS A 14 -7.04 26.43 13.82
CA LYS A 14 -8.19 25.93 13.07
C LYS A 14 -7.82 25.00 11.92
N ALA A 15 -6.69 25.23 11.26
CA ALA A 15 -6.18 24.29 10.26
C ALA A 15 -5.74 22.97 10.91
N ARG A 16 -5.07 23.02 12.08
CA ARG A 16 -4.60 21.84 12.82
C ARG A 16 -5.74 20.98 13.36
N GLU A 17 -6.82 21.59 13.84
CA GLU A 17 -8.04 20.90 14.29
C GLU A 17 -8.80 20.17 13.15
N GLY A 18 -8.33 20.29 11.91
CA GLY A 18 -8.90 19.60 10.75
C GLY A 18 -9.80 20.47 9.87
N GLY A 19 -9.60 21.80 9.90
CA GLY A 19 -10.26 22.86 9.13
C GLY A 19 -11.21 22.46 7.98
N GLY A 20 -12.39 23.08 7.93
CA GLY A 20 -13.33 22.92 6.81
C GLY A 20 -14.20 21.66 6.85
N GLY A 21 -14.40 21.07 8.04
CA GLY A 21 -15.32 19.94 8.27
C GLY A 21 -14.84 18.64 7.63
N LYS A 22 -15.75 17.90 6.97
CA LYS A 22 -15.46 16.55 6.41
C LYS A 22 -14.31 16.52 5.38
N ARG A 23 -13.87 17.66 4.86
CA ARG A 23 -12.82 17.75 3.84
C ARG A 23 -11.40 17.68 4.40
N LYS A 24 -11.22 17.74 5.73
CA LYS A 24 -9.90 17.68 6.39
C LYS A 24 -8.87 18.61 5.72
N GLY A 25 -9.23 19.88 5.52
CA GLY A 25 -8.37 20.88 4.87
C GLY A 25 -8.30 20.84 3.33
N LYS A 26 -8.89 19.84 2.65
CA LYS A 26 -8.84 19.76 1.17
C LYS A 26 -9.68 20.85 0.50
N SER A 27 -9.16 21.41 -0.59
CA SER A 27 -9.89 22.33 -1.48
C SER A 27 -11.19 21.71 -1.99
N LYS A 28 -12.23 22.53 -2.24
CA LYS A 28 -13.49 22.07 -2.86
C LYS A 28 -13.26 21.41 -4.24
N LYS A 29 -12.22 21.83 -4.96
CA LYS A 29 -11.85 21.36 -6.30
C LYS A 29 -10.70 20.35 -6.32
N TRP A 30 -10.36 19.72 -5.18
CA TRP A 30 -9.19 18.83 -5.09
C TRP A 30 -9.17 17.69 -6.13
N LYS A 31 -10.34 17.20 -6.55
CA LYS A 31 -10.47 16.18 -7.60
C LYS A 31 -10.10 16.69 -8.99
N GLU A 32 -10.38 17.96 -9.27
CA GLU A 32 -9.98 18.61 -10.54
C GLU A 32 -8.47 18.84 -10.54
N ILE A 33 -7.91 19.29 -9.41
CA ILE A 33 -6.47 19.53 -9.23
C ILE A 33 -5.67 18.23 -9.39
N LEU A 34 -6.16 17.12 -8.83
CA LEU A 34 -5.48 15.81 -8.85
C LEU A 34 -6.04 14.86 -9.92
N LYS A 35 -6.65 15.41 -10.99
CA LYS A 35 -7.16 14.58 -12.09
C LYS A 35 -5.99 13.93 -12.82
N PHE A 36 -6.09 12.63 -13.08
CA PHE A 36 -5.05 11.91 -13.83
C PHE A 36 -4.96 12.41 -15.28
N PRO A 37 -3.74 12.47 -15.85
CA PRO A 37 -3.56 12.72 -17.27
C PRO A 37 -4.05 11.52 -18.10
N HIS A 38 -4.29 11.73 -19.39
CA HIS A 38 -4.56 10.64 -20.32
C HIS A 38 -3.30 9.78 -20.53
N ILE A 39 -3.45 8.47 -20.77
CA ILE A 39 -2.31 7.53 -20.85
C ILE A 39 -1.26 7.92 -21.90
N SER A 40 -1.68 8.56 -23.00
CA SER A 40 -0.76 9.03 -24.04
C SER A 40 0.24 10.08 -23.55
N GLN A 41 -0.08 10.81 -22.48
CA GLN A 41 0.81 11.81 -21.87
C GLN A 41 1.86 11.17 -20.97
N CYS A 42 1.75 9.87 -20.67
CA CYS A 42 2.68 9.15 -19.81
C CYS A 42 3.79 8.43 -20.60
N GLU A 43 3.81 8.51 -21.94
CA GLU A 43 4.73 7.72 -22.77
C GLU A 43 6.20 8.06 -22.55
N ASP A 44 6.54 9.34 -22.36
CA ASP A 44 7.93 9.73 -22.02
C ASP A 44 8.33 9.17 -20.67
N LEU A 45 7.48 9.30 -19.65
CA LEU A 45 7.73 8.74 -18.32
C LEU A 45 7.88 7.22 -18.38
N ARG A 46 7.07 6.53 -19.19
CA ARG A 46 7.15 5.08 -19.38
C ARG A 46 8.49 4.64 -19.99
N ARG A 47 9.10 5.49 -20.82
CA ARG A 47 10.41 5.22 -21.44
C ARG A 47 11.58 5.52 -20.50
N THR A 48 11.47 6.55 -19.67
CA THR A 48 12.58 7.04 -18.82
C THR A 48 12.59 6.44 -17.42
N ILE A 49 11.47 5.93 -16.93
CA ILE A 49 11.41 5.30 -15.61
C ILE A 49 12.28 4.04 -15.58
N ASP A 50 13.10 3.92 -14.53
CA ASP A 50 13.90 2.73 -14.29
C ASP A 50 13.01 1.56 -13.88
N ARG A 51 13.25 0.38 -14.48
CA ARG A 51 12.45 -0.84 -14.28
C ARG A 51 13.02 -1.70 -13.16
N ASP A 52 13.39 -1.05 -12.07
CA ASP A 52 13.87 -1.71 -10.86
C ASP A 52 12.70 -2.18 -9.98
N TYR A 53 12.63 -3.49 -9.73
CA TYR A 53 11.57 -4.09 -8.92
C TYR A 53 11.57 -3.53 -7.49
N TYR A 54 12.75 -3.43 -6.87
CA TYR A 54 12.85 -2.99 -5.47
C TYR A 54 12.36 -1.54 -5.31
N SER A 55 12.70 -0.67 -6.25
CA SER A 55 12.20 0.69 -6.34
C SER A 55 10.69 0.74 -6.55
N LEU A 56 10.18 0.12 -7.62
CA LEU A 56 8.79 0.27 -8.07
C LEU A 56 7.79 -0.48 -7.20
N CYS A 57 8.13 -1.68 -6.74
CA CYS A 57 7.19 -2.61 -6.10
C CYS A 57 7.33 -2.66 -4.57
N ASP A 58 8.39 -2.11 -3.99
CA ASP A 58 8.60 -2.13 -2.53
C ASP A 58 8.85 -0.75 -1.93
N LYS A 59 9.91 -0.05 -2.35
CA LYS A 59 10.30 1.26 -1.79
C LYS A 59 9.24 2.34 -2.00
N GLN A 60 8.63 2.40 -3.18
CA GLN A 60 7.62 3.41 -3.51
C GLN A 60 6.23 2.99 -2.99
N PRO A 61 5.60 3.70 -2.04
CA PRO A 61 4.37 3.23 -1.39
C PRO A 61 3.18 3.05 -2.35
N ILE A 62 3.02 3.95 -3.32
CA ILE A 62 1.94 3.86 -4.32
C ILE A 62 2.23 2.70 -5.29
N GLY A 63 3.47 2.54 -5.74
CA GLY A 63 3.87 1.44 -6.61
C GLY A 63 3.69 0.07 -5.93
N ARG A 64 4.09 -0.05 -4.66
CA ARG A 64 3.83 -1.22 -3.83
C ARG A 64 2.35 -1.53 -3.68
N LEU A 65 1.50 -0.52 -3.47
CA LEU A 65 0.05 -0.71 -3.37
C LEU A 65 -0.53 -1.24 -4.70
N LEU A 66 -0.18 -0.61 -5.83
CA LEU A 66 -0.64 -1.03 -7.16
C LEU A 66 -0.14 -2.42 -7.52
N PHE A 67 1.10 -2.76 -7.16
CA PHE A 67 1.66 -4.09 -7.36
C PHE A 67 0.92 -5.16 -6.54
N ARG A 68 0.58 -4.86 -5.27
CA ARG A 68 -0.24 -5.76 -4.44
C ARG A 68 -1.64 -5.95 -5.03
N GLN A 69 -2.30 -4.87 -5.46
CA GLN A 69 -3.59 -4.96 -6.17
C GLN A 69 -3.50 -5.82 -7.43
N PHE A 70 -2.39 -5.75 -8.18
CA PHE A 70 -2.16 -6.66 -9.30
C PHE A 70 -2.03 -8.12 -8.85
N CYS A 71 -1.26 -8.39 -7.79
CA CYS A 71 -1.10 -9.74 -7.24
C CYS A 71 -2.42 -10.34 -6.73
N GLU A 72 -3.29 -9.54 -6.12
CA GLU A 72 -4.63 -9.94 -5.64
C GLU A 72 -5.50 -10.53 -6.77
N THR A 73 -5.34 -10.03 -8.00
CA THR A 73 -6.07 -10.57 -9.17
C THR A 73 -5.58 -11.96 -9.61
N ARG A 74 -4.43 -12.42 -9.09
CA ARG A 74 -3.77 -13.67 -9.51
C ARG A 74 -3.54 -14.56 -8.28
N PRO A 75 -4.36 -15.61 -8.07
CA PRO A 75 -4.26 -16.44 -6.85
C PRO A 75 -2.88 -17.05 -6.59
N GLY A 76 -2.09 -17.31 -7.64
CA GLY A 76 -0.72 -17.81 -7.51
C GLY A 76 0.30 -16.75 -7.07
N LEU A 77 -0.01 -15.46 -7.22
CA LEU A 77 0.82 -14.35 -6.71
C LEU A 77 0.35 -13.89 -5.33
N GLU A 78 -0.96 -13.85 -5.14
CA GLU A 78 -1.60 -13.46 -3.89
C GLU A 78 -1.06 -14.25 -2.68
N CYS A 79 -0.78 -15.55 -2.85
CA CYS A 79 -0.24 -16.36 -1.77
C CYS A 79 1.14 -15.88 -1.27
N TYR A 80 1.99 -15.33 -2.14
CA TYR A 80 3.28 -14.75 -1.74
C TYR A 80 3.09 -13.44 -0.97
N ILE A 81 2.14 -12.61 -1.38
CA ILE A 81 1.82 -11.36 -0.69
C ILE A 81 1.31 -11.64 0.73
N GLN A 82 0.37 -12.57 0.87
CA GLN A 82 -0.16 -12.98 2.17
C GLN A 82 0.90 -13.63 3.07
N PHE A 83 1.86 -14.35 2.49
CA PHE A 83 3.00 -14.88 3.24
C PHE A 83 3.86 -13.74 3.79
N LEU A 84 4.24 -12.76 2.95
CA LEU A 84 5.06 -11.62 3.36
C LEU A 84 4.36 -10.78 4.45
N ASP A 85 3.04 -10.60 4.36
CA ASP A 85 2.28 -9.87 5.38
C ASP A 85 2.29 -10.59 6.72
N LEU A 86 2.16 -11.92 6.71
CA LEU A 86 2.24 -12.72 7.95
C LEU A 86 3.65 -12.75 8.54
N VAL A 87 4.69 -12.70 7.71
CA VAL A 87 6.08 -12.54 8.18
C VAL A 87 6.27 -11.17 8.83
N ALA A 88 5.78 -10.10 8.22
CA ALA A 88 5.83 -8.76 8.81
C ALA A 88 5.06 -8.68 10.14
N GLU A 89 3.92 -9.37 10.26
CA GLU A 89 3.20 -9.50 11.53
C GLU A 89 3.98 -10.32 12.56
N TYR A 90 4.64 -11.41 12.13
CA TYR A 90 5.46 -12.24 13.00
C TYR A 90 6.61 -11.43 13.62
N GLU A 91 7.29 -10.58 12.85
CA GLU A 91 8.41 -9.75 13.33
C GLU A 91 8.03 -8.77 14.44
N ILE A 92 6.76 -8.38 14.53
CA ILE A 92 6.24 -7.49 15.58
C ILE A 92 5.40 -8.21 16.63
N THR A 93 5.29 -9.54 16.54
CA THR A 93 4.51 -10.35 17.48
C THR A 93 5.26 -10.48 18.80
N PRO A 94 4.60 -10.32 19.97
CA PRO A 94 5.22 -10.53 21.28
C PRO A 94 5.77 -11.95 21.45
N ASP A 95 6.87 -12.09 22.20
CA ASP A 95 7.61 -13.35 22.36
C ASP A 95 6.73 -14.52 22.80
N GLU A 96 5.73 -14.28 23.64
CA GLU A 96 4.82 -15.30 24.16
C GLU A 96 3.99 -15.95 23.03
N ASN A 97 3.76 -15.23 21.93
CA ASN A 97 2.94 -15.65 20.80
C ASN A 97 3.76 -16.03 19.56
N LEU A 98 5.08 -15.77 19.54
CA LEU A 98 5.95 -16.06 18.39
C LEU A 98 5.88 -17.52 17.98
N GLY A 99 5.98 -18.45 18.93
CA GLY A 99 5.93 -19.89 18.64
C GLY A 99 4.64 -20.32 17.91
N ALA A 100 3.50 -19.77 18.32
CA ALA A 100 2.21 -20.05 17.70
C ALA A 100 2.12 -19.46 16.29
N LYS A 101 2.51 -18.18 16.12
CA LYS A 101 2.48 -17.47 14.83
C LYS A 101 3.45 -18.10 13.82
N GLY A 102 4.65 -18.48 14.24
CA GLY A 102 5.62 -19.18 13.40
C GLY A 102 5.10 -20.54 12.92
N LYS A 103 4.47 -21.32 13.81
CA LYS A 103 3.86 -22.61 13.45
C LYS A 103 2.71 -22.45 12.44
N GLU A 104 1.92 -21.39 12.55
CA GLU A 104 0.88 -21.06 11.58
C GLU A 104 1.47 -20.83 10.18
N ILE A 105 2.49 -19.98 10.08
CA ILE A 105 3.17 -19.65 8.80
C ILE A 105 3.77 -20.89 8.16
N MET A 106 4.50 -21.69 8.95
CA MET A 106 5.12 -22.95 8.51
C MET A 106 4.08 -23.94 7.94
N THR A 107 2.97 -24.10 8.65
CA THR A 107 1.90 -25.03 8.25
C THR A 107 1.20 -24.56 6.98
N LYS A 108 0.98 -23.24 6.85
CA LYS A 108 0.20 -22.66 5.75
C LYS A 108 0.99 -22.59 4.44
N TYR A 109 2.24 -22.13 4.46
CA TYR A 109 2.99 -21.80 3.23
C TYR A 109 4.21 -22.70 2.95
N LEU A 110 4.80 -23.30 3.99
CA LEU A 110 6.07 -24.05 3.86
C LEU A 110 5.88 -25.57 3.87
N SER A 111 4.62 -26.04 3.90
CA SER A 111 4.27 -27.44 3.83
C SER A 111 3.99 -27.89 2.38
N PRO A 112 4.63 -28.95 1.85
CA PRO A 112 4.47 -29.38 0.45
C PRO A 112 3.01 -29.67 0.04
N LYS A 113 2.17 -30.08 0.99
CA LYS A 113 0.75 -30.44 0.77
C LYS A 113 -0.14 -29.23 0.45
N THR A 114 0.24 -28.01 0.83
CA THR A 114 -0.57 -26.79 0.60
C THR A 114 -0.27 -26.13 -0.76
N ASN A 115 0.97 -26.27 -1.25
CA ASN A 115 1.40 -25.77 -2.56
C ASN A 115 0.72 -26.47 -3.76
N MET A 116 0.32 -27.74 -3.62
CA MET A 116 -0.36 -28.48 -4.69
C MET A 116 -1.79 -28.02 -5.00
N LYS A 117 -2.43 -27.23 -4.11
CA LYS A 117 -3.79 -26.72 -4.36
C LYS A 117 -3.81 -25.44 -5.19
N HIS A 118 -2.74 -24.65 -5.14
CA HIS A 118 -2.63 -23.37 -5.86
C HIS A 118 -2.08 -23.56 -7.28
N LEU A 119 -1.14 -24.49 -7.50
CA LEU A 119 -0.66 -24.83 -8.84
C LEU A 119 -1.73 -25.54 -9.71
N LYS A 120 -2.57 -26.40 -9.12
CA LYS A 120 -3.58 -27.18 -9.87
C LYS A 120 -4.74 -26.35 -10.44
N LYS A 121 -4.88 -25.08 -10.05
CA LYS A 121 -5.86 -24.15 -10.66
C LYS A 121 -5.30 -23.45 -11.91
N GLN A 122 -3.99 -23.54 -12.16
CA GLN A 122 -3.33 -22.82 -13.25
C GLN A 122 -3.33 -23.62 -14.57
N ASP A 123 -3.50 -24.94 -14.52
CA ASP A 123 -3.58 -25.83 -15.70
C ASP A 123 -5.01 -26.10 -16.21
N ARG A 124 -6.01 -25.27 -15.83
CA ARG A 124 -7.38 -25.36 -16.36
C ARG A 124 -7.90 -24.03 -16.91
N SER A 125 -7.11 -23.37 -17.74
CA SER A 125 -7.57 -22.32 -18.65
C SER A 125 -6.90 -22.48 -20.00
#